data_AF-A0A963PXT7-F1
#
_entry.id   AF-A0A963PXT7-F1
#
_cell.length_a   1.000
_cell.length_b   1.000
_cell.length_c   1.000
_cell.angle_alpha   90.00
_cell.angle_beta   90.00
_cell.angle_gamma   90.00
#
_symmetry.space_group_name_H-M   'P 1'
#
loop_
_entity.id
_entity.type
_entity.pdbx_description
1 polymer ?
#
loop_
_entity_poly.entity_id
_entity_poly.type
_entity_poly.pdbx_seq_one_letter_code
_entity_poly.pdbx_strand_id
1 'polypeptide(L)'
;MSATRLSPLDTAWLFTESRATPNHVGGLLEFKLPPDAPRDCIRALMADFRSHRNFTAPWNQRLKLAFNLNPVPAWIEDEDIDLEYHVRHAALPWPGGERELGELVGRLQSTPLDLSRPPWECTIIEGLDGGRFALFVKMHHSLIDGVSGMNLLQRAMATDAAKSLTLPPFWASGLPARGARARAEKPAPTVANATASAVQGLSAQARSVPQLLSAFTKMLRRIGDPGEGMMLPFDAPQSALNGRVREKRRFATQQFSMARLRMLAAAADCTLNDVVLALCGGALRHFLRARDALPDKPLTAGIPVSVRPKDDEGTGNAITFIVATLGTDIEDAGARLRAISASVRHAKAHVQSLPRAAMLQYTMLLMAPTIVTLLTGMGGRTRPMFNITISNVPGPDKPLFFRGAELVSIFPVSIVTHGQALNITCESYAGMMNFGFTGCHSSLPSLQKLAVHAAEALGELEASFLPAPAPAPVRRRAVASPDAAAAKARKAAPKKAPKQAPKAASKKAPAKAATKATAVAVKPAARPRRA
;
A
#
# COMPACT_ATOMS: atom_id res chain seq x y z
N MET A 1 27.38 -19.25 10.03
CA MET A 1 26.35 -18.42 9.37
C MET A 1 25.41 -19.33 8.59
N SER A 2 24.16 -19.44 9.05
CA SER A 2 23.11 -20.14 8.31
C SER A 2 22.81 -19.39 7.01
N ALA A 3 22.74 -20.10 5.88
CA ALA A 3 22.45 -19.50 4.57
C ALA A 3 21.12 -20.04 4.04
N THR A 4 20.17 -19.14 3.77
CA THR A 4 18.87 -19.49 3.19
C THR A 4 18.88 -19.23 1.68
N ARG A 5 18.61 -20.27 0.88
CA ARG A 5 18.48 -20.12 -0.58
C ARG A 5 17.18 -19.40 -0.93
N LEU A 6 17.26 -18.51 -1.91
CA LEU A 6 16.08 -17.87 -2.48
C LEU A 6 15.34 -18.83 -3.42
N SER A 7 14.01 -18.71 -3.46
CA SER A 7 13.23 -19.38 -4.50
C SER A 7 13.51 -18.73 -5.87
N PRO A 8 13.19 -19.39 -6.99
CA PRO A 8 13.30 -18.78 -8.32
C PRO A 8 12.52 -17.47 -8.45
N LEU A 9 11.34 -17.38 -7.82
CA LEU A 9 10.51 -16.17 -7.86
C LEU A 9 11.13 -15.04 -7.03
N ASP A 10 11.68 -15.34 -5.85
CA ASP A 10 12.39 -14.36 -5.03
C ASP A 10 13.66 -13.84 -5.72
N THR A 11 14.34 -14.73 -6.43
CA THR A 11 15.52 -14.39 -7.24
C THR A 11 15.15 -13.47 -8.41
N ALA A 12 13.99 -13.68 -9.04
CA ALA A 12 13.52 -12.81 -10.12
C ALA A 12 13.27 -11.36 -9.65
N TRP A 13 12.79 -11.16 -8.42
CA TRP A 13 12.66 -9.82 -7.84
C TRP A 13 14.01 -9.11 -7.70
N LEU A 14 15.08 -9.80 -7.34
CA LEU A 14 16.43 -9.19 -7.30
C LEU A 14 16.92 -8.81 -8.71
N PHE A 15 16.75 -9.70 -9.70
CA PHE A 15 17.29 -9.46 -11.04
C PHE A 15 16.49 -8.49 -11.90
N THR A 16 15.20 -8.30 -11.61
CA THR A 16 14.35 -7.33 -12.32
C THR A 16 14.33 -5.95 -11.67
N GLU A 17 15.00 -5.80 -10.51
CA GLU A 17 15.11 -4.52 -9.83
C GLU A 17 15.98 -3.55 -10.64
N SER A 18 15.59 -2.27 -10.63
CA SER A 18 16.42 -1.18 -11.16
C SER A 18 16.18 0.09 -10.35
N ARG A 19 17.00 1.12 -10.55
CA ARG A 19 16.75 2.44 -9.94
C ARG A 19 15.35 2.99 -10.26
N ALA A 20 14.85 2.73 -11.46
CA ALA A 20 13.52 3.17 -11.89
C ALA A 20 12.38 2.27 -11.38
N THR A 21 12.70 1.03 -10.99
CA THR A 21 11.76 -0.02 -10.58
C THR A 21 12.31 -0.76 -9.36
N PRO A 22 12.47 -0.08 -8.20
CA PRO A 22 12.86 -0.76 -6.98
C PRO A 22 11.79 -1.78 -6.59
N ASN A 23 12.22 -2.97 -6.17
CA ASN A 23 11.33 -4.11 -5.92
C ASN A 23 11.05 -4.30 -4.42
N HIS A 24 10.73 -3.19 -3.75
CA HIS A 24 10.27 -3.17 -2.37
C HIS A 24 8.77 -2.90 -2.26
N VAL A 25 8.15 -3.51 -1.28
CA VAL A 25 6.78 -3.22 -0.84
C VAL A 25 6.83 -2.43 0.45
N GLY A 26 5.78 -1.69 0.74
CA GLY A 26 5.62 -1.00 2.00
C GLY A 26 4.22 -1.14 2.58
N GLY A 27 4.11 -0.87 3.88
CA GLY A 27 2.86 -0.66 4.57
C GLY A 27 2.90 0.69 5.26
N LEU A 28 1.89 1.52 5.00
CA LEU A 28 1.61 2.73 5.75
C LEU A 28 0.56 2.40 6.81
N LEU A 29 0.96 2.40 8.07
CA LEU A 29 0.11 2.11 9.21
C LEU A 29 -0.12 3.41 9.97
N GLU A 30 -1.36 3.88 10.05
CA GLU A 30 -1.69 5.10 10.80
C GLU A 30 -2.24 4.75 12.16
N PHE A 31 -1.81 5.51 13.16
CA PHE A 31 -2.20 5.32 14.54
C PHE A 31 -2.78 6.60 15.11
N LYS A 32 -3.81 6.45 15.94
CA LYS A 32 -4.33 7.52 16.78
C LYS A 32 -3.64 7.48 18.13
N LEU A 33 -3.06 8.61 18.53
CA LEU A 33 -2.43 8.74 19.84
C LEU A 33 -3.49 8.64 20.95
N PRO A 34 -3.15 8.06 22.11
CA PRO A 34 -3.97 8.16 23.31
C PRO A 34 -4.29 9.64 23.64
N PRO A 35 -5.48 9.96 24.16
CA PRO A 35 -5.87 11.34 24.49
C PRO A 35 -4.92 12.04 25.46
N ASP A 36 -4.27 11.27 26.33
CA ASP A 36 -3.33 11.68 27.36
C ASP A 36 -1.86 11.50 26.95
N ALA A 37 -1.59 11.23 25.66
CA ALA A 37 -0.24 11.04 25.16
C ALA A 37 0.63 12.29 25.43
N PRO A 38 1.83 12.11 26.01
CA PRO A 38 2.72 13.23 26.27
C PRO A 38 3.26 13.80 24.96
N ARG A 39 3.66 15.08 24.98
CA ARG A 39 4.13 15.79 23.78
C ARG A 39 5.37 15.17 23.14
N ASP A 40 6.17 14.46 23.91
CA ASP A 40 7.38 13.77 23.48
C ASP A 40 7.15 12.28 23.17
N CYS A 41 5.90 11.80 23.09
CA CYS A 41 5.58 10.38 22.86
C CYS A 41 6.29 9.79 21.63
N ILE A 42 6.38 10.52 20.51
CA ILE A 42 7.06 10.05 19.30
C ILE A 42 8.58 9.96 19.52
N ARG A 43 9.16 10.90 20.25
CA ARG A 43 10.58 10.87 20.62
C ARG A 43 10.86 9.67 21.54
N ALA A 44 9.99 9.41 22.50
CA ALA A 44 10.09 8.25 23.39
C ALA A 44 9.96 6.94 22.60
N LEU A 45 9.03 6.85 21.65
CA LEU A 45 8.88 5.69 20.77
C LEU A 45 10.14 5.45 19.92
N MET A 46 10.75 6.52 19.40
CA MET A 46 12.01 6.43 18.65
C MET A 46 13.15 5.87 19.51
N ALA A 47 13.27 6.36 20.75
CA ALA A 47 14.27 5.88 21.70
C ALA A 47 14.03 4.42 22.10
N ASP A 48 12.77 4.04 22.36
CA ASP A 48 12.35 2.65 22.60
C ASP A 48 12.82 1.74 21.46
N PHE A 49 12.47 2.08 20.22
CA PHE A 49 12.86 1.32 19.04
C PHE A 49 14.38 1.16 18.93
N ARG A 50 15.14 2.24 19.07
CA ARG A 50 16.61 2.23 18.97
C ARG A 50 17.32 1.58 20.16
N SER A 51 16.62 1.25 21.25
CA SER A 51 17.19 0.52 22.39
C SER A 51 17.23 -1.00 22.20
N HIS A 52 16.43 -1.55 21.27
CA HIS A 52 16.32 -2.99 21.08
C HIS A 52 17.57 -3.57 20.40
N ARG A 53 18.01 -4.75 20.83
CA ARG A 53 19.20 -5.45 20.25
C ARG A 53 18.93 -6.89 19.83
N ASN A 54 17.71 -7.36 20.03
CA ASN A 54 17.30 -8.70 19.64
C ASN A 54 16.61 -8.63 18.28
N PHE A 55 17.02 -9.50 17.36
CA PHE A 55 16.47 -9.57 16.02
C PHE A 55 16.16 -11.01 15.66
N THR A 56 15.04 -11.20 14.98
CA THR A 56 14.57 -12.52 14.54
C THR A 56 14.42 -12.53 13.03
N ALA A 57 14.57 -13.70 12.41
CA ALA A 57 14.34 -13.83 10.99
C ALA A 57 12.90 -13.42 10.61
N PRO A 58 12.69 -12.76 9.46
CA PRO A 58 13.68 -12.42 8.44
C PRO A 58 14.37 -11.06 8.65
N TRP A 59 14.09 -10.35 9.75
CA TRP A 59 14.55 -8.97 9.99
C TRP A 59 16.06 -8.82 10.19
N ASN A 60 16.75 -9.92 10.47
CA ASN A 60 18.21 -9.99 10.56
C ASN A 60 18.87 -10.58 9.31
N GLN A 61 18.16 -10.75 8.19
CA GLN A 61 18.71 -11.37 7.00
C GLN A 61 19.10 -10.33 5.95
N ARG A 62 20.35 -10.38 5.48
CA ARG A 62 20.88 -9.52 4.41
C ARG A 62 21.37 -10.33 3.21
N LEU A 63 21.44 -9.69 2.05
CA LEU A 63 21.86 -10.39 0.84
C LEU A 63 23.35 -10.65 0.92
N LYS A 64 23.75 -11.91 0.71
CA LYS A 64 25.17 -12.24 0.59
C LYS A 64 25.72 -11.56 -0.66
N LEU A 65 26.64 -10.62 -0.46
CA LEU A 65 27.40 -10.02 -1.55
C LEU A 65 28.14 -11.12 -2.32
N ALA A 66 27.99 -11.14 -3.63
CA ALA A 66 28.70 -12.09 -4.48
C ALA A 66 30.20 -11.75 -4.44
N PHE A 67 30.97 -12.60 -3.77
CA PHE A 67 32.44 -12.58 -3.82
C PHE A 67 32.89 -13.98 -4.31
N ASN A 68 33.71 -14.02 -5.35
CA ASN A 68 34.23 -15.23 -6.02
C ASN A 68 33.19 -16.08 -6.82
N LEU A 69 33.57 -17.31 -7.17
CA LEU A 69 32.92 -18.27 -8.10
C LEU A 69 31.52 -18.78 -7.68
N ASN A 70 30.84 -18.17 -6.71
CA ASN A 70 29.51 -18.58 -6.26
C ASN A 70 28.44 -17.52 -6.62
N PRO A 71 27.83 -17.60 -7.81
CA PRO A 71 26.93 -16.57 -8.32
C PRO A 71 25.51 -16.64 -7.75
N VAL A 72 25.21 -17.56 -6.82
CA VAL A 72 23.84 -17.80 -6.36
C VAL A 72 23.49 -16.86 -5.20
N PRO A 73 22.45 -15.99 -5.35
CA PRO A 73 21.95 -15.17 -4.26
C PRO A 73 21.51 -16.03 -3.07
N ALA A 74 21.91 -15.62 -1.87
CA ALA A 74 21.49 -16.26 -0.62
C ALA A 74 21.32 -15.22 0.49
N TRP A 75 20.35 -15.46 1.36
CA TRP A 75 20.18 -14.68 2.59
C TRP A 75 21.12 -15.23 3.67
N ILE A 76 21.87 -14.35 4.31
CA ILE A 76 22.69 -14.66 5.48
C ILE A 76 22.27 -13.79 6.65
N GLU A 77 22.48 -14.29 7.86
CA GLU A 77 22.23 -13.51 9.07
C GLU A 77 23.26 -12.38 9.22
N ASP A 78 22.77 -11.23 9.66
CA ASP A 78 23.54 -10.07 10.06
C ASP A 78 23.49 -9.94 11.59
N GLU A 79 24.66 -9.84 12.20
CA GLU A 79 24.82 -9.76 13.65
C GLU A 79 24.99 -8.31 14.12
N ASP A 80 25.27 -7.37 13.22
CA ASP A 80 25.56 -5.97 13.53
C ASP A 80 24.56 -5.02 12.85
N ILE A 81 23.32 -5.05 13.34
CA ILE A 81 22.20 -4.30 12.77
C ILE A 81 22.16 -2.87 13.32
N ASP A 82 22.40 -1.90 12.45
CA ASP A 82 22.32 -0.47 12.74
C ASP A 82 20.87 0.04 12.73
N LEU A 83 20.25 0.16 13.90
CA LEU A 83 18.90 0.70 14.05
C LEU A 83 18.78 2.20 13.75
N GLU A 84 19.88 2.97 13.71
CA GLU A 84 19.79 4.36 13.26
C GLU A 84 19.58 4.45 11.74
N TYR A 85 20.12 3.48 10.99
CA TYR A 85 19.84 3.31 9.57
C TYR A 85 18.41 2.82 9.32
N HIS A 86 17.98 1.76 10.02
CA HIS A 86 16.71 1.09 9.75
C HIS A 86 15.50 1.83 10.35
N VAL A 87 15.63 2.45 11.52
CA VAL A 87 14.55 3.21 12.18
C VAL A 87 14.82 4.70 12.03
N ARG A 88 13.95 5.36 11.27
CA ARG A 88 14.03 6.77 10.89
C ARG A 88 12.83 7.54 11.39
N HIS A 89 13.01 8.86 11.48
CA HIS A 89 11.97 9.80 11.89
C HIS A 89 11.74 10.82 10.79
N ALA A 90 10.48 11.16 10.54
CA ALA A 90 10.05 12.20 9.63
C ALA A 90 8.89 12.98 10.25
N ALA A 91 8.71 14.23 9.83
CA ALA A 91 7.57 15.06 10.21
C ALA A 91 6.89 15.61 8.96
N LEU A 92 5.57 15.68 8.98
CA LEU A 92 4.80 16.31 7.90
C LEU A 92 4.80 17.83 8.04
N PRO A 93 4.86 18.58 6.92
CA PRO A 93 4.54 19.99 6.93
C PRO A 93 3.06 20.20 7.26
N TRP A 94 2.72 21.35 7.82
CA TRP A 94 1.33 21.77 8.01
C TRP A 94 0.58 21.81 6.65
N PRO A 95 -0.70 21.36 6.55
CA PRO A 95 -1.60 20.97 7.65
C PRO A 95 -1.49 19.51 8.11
N GLY A 96 -0.61 18.69 7.52
CA GLY A 96 -0.41 17.29 7.92
C GLY A 96 -1.53 16.34 7.49
N GLY A 97 -2.20 16.62 6.37
CA GLY A 97 -3.28 15.78 5.86
C GLY A 97 -2.78 14.68 4.91
N GLU A 98 -3.74 13.97 4.31
CA GLU A 98 -3.47 12.86 3.36
C GLU A 98 -2.60 13.27 2.18
N ARG A 99 -2.65 14.55 1.77
CA ARG A 99 -1.82 15.07 0.68
C ARG A 99 -0.34 15.09 1.08
N GLU A 100 -0.01 15.71 2.21
CA GLU A 100 1.36 15.81 2.70
C GLU A 100 1.93 14.42 3.02
N LEU A 101 1.08 13.54 3.57
CA LEU A 101 1.43 12.14 3.83
C LEU A 101 1.73 11.37 2.54
N GLY A 102 0.87 11.46 1.52
CA GLY A 102 1.07 10.82 0.22
C GLY A 102 2.32 11.32 -0.52
N GLU A 103 2.65 12.62 -0.39
CA GLU A 103 3.88 13.19 -0.94
C GLU A 103 5.13 12.64 -0.22
N LEU A 104 5.12 12.53 1.11
CA LEU A 104 6.22 11.92 1.88
C LEU A 104 6.38 10.44 1.54
N VAL A 105 5.30 9.65 1.60
CA VAL A 105 5.33 8.21 1.30
C VAL A 105 5.78 7.96 -0.14
N GLY A 106 5.33 8.78 -1.10
CA GLY A 106 5.83 8.73 -2.48
C GLY A 106 7.36 8.92 -2.56
N ARG A 107 7.94 9.84 -1.78
CA ARG A 107 9.40 10.01 -1.70
C ARG A 107 10.08 8.79 -1.07
N LEU A 108 9.58 8.30 0.07
CA LEU A 108 10.16 7.15 0.77
C LEU A 108 10.12 5.87 -0.08
N GLN A 109 9.05 5.66 -0.83
CA GLN A 109 8.87 4.56 -1.78
C GLN A 109 9.72 4.71 -3.06
N SER A 110 10.22 5.91 -3.37
CA SER A 110 11.09 6.14 -4.53
C SER A 110 12.54 5.72 -4.27
N THR A 111 12.95 5.61 -3.00
CA THR A 111 14.33 5.31 -2.60
C THR A 111 14.54 3.80 -2.47
N PRO A 112 15.42 3.17 -3.28
CA PRO A 112 15.74 1.75 -3.17
C PRO A 112 16.30 1.39 -1.79
N LEU A 113 16.12 0.13 -1.39
CA LEU A 113 16.74 -0.43 -0.19
C LEU A 113 18.20 -0.81 -0.47
N ASP A 114 19.06 -0.68 0.55
CA ASP A 114 20.43 -1.18 0.49
C ASP A 114 20.46 -2.69 0.81
N LEU A 115 20.68 -3.51 -0.22
CA LEU A 115 20.72 -4.96 -0.08
C LEU A 115 21.99 -5.48 0.62
N SER A 116 22.99 -4.63 0.88
CA SER A 116 24.15 -4.99 1.70
C SER A 116 23.82 -5.09 3.19
N ARG A 117 22.63 -4.63 3.59
CA ARG A 117 22.05 -4.67 4.94
C ARG A 117 20.75 -5.48 4.91
N PRO A 118 20.15 -5.80 6.07
CA PRO A 118 18.81 -6.37 6.10
C PRO A 118 17.83 -5.46 5.35
N PRO A 119 17.15 -5.91 4.28
CA PRO A 119 16.52 -5.01 3.34
C PRO A 119 15.13 -4.59 3.82
N TRP A 120 15.12 -3.77 4.87
CA TRP A 120 13.93 -3.14 5.44
C TRP A 120 14.24 -1.77 6.04
N GLU A 121 13.23 -0.90 6.10
CA GLU A 121 13.28 0.41 6.76
C GLU A 121 11.94 0.65 7.47
N CYS A 122 11.96 1.32 8.61
CA CYS A 122 10.78 1.78 9.35
C CYS A 122 10.91 3.29 9.58
N THR A 123 10.02 4.08 8.99
CA THR A 123 9.96 5.52 9.23
C THR A 123 8.78 5.85 10.13
N ILE A 124 9.04 6.38 11.32
CA ILE A 124 8.02 6.97 12.18
C ILE A 124 7.73 8.39 11.65
N ILE A 125 6.48 8.66 11.33
CA ILE A 125 6.01 9.92 10.73
C ILE A 125 5.11 10.63 11.74
N GLU A 126 5.53 11.81 12.20
CA GLU A 126 4.73 12.68 13.06
C GLU A 126 4.11 13.86 12.31
N GLY A 127 3.26 14.62 13.00
CA GLY A 127 2.64 15.83 12.45
C GLY A 127 1.41 15.56 11.58
N LEU A 128 0.85 14.35 11.64
CA LEU A 128 -0.45 14.07 11.03
C LEU A 128 -1.55 14.80 11.80
N ASP A 129 -2.58 15.25 11.08
CA ASP A 129 -3.75 15.85 11.69
C ASP A 129 -4.54 14.87 12.58
N GLY A 130 -5.40 15.42 13.45
CA GLY A 130 -6.28 14.62 14.31
C GLY A 130 -5.57 13.85 15.43
N GLY A 131 -4.36 14.27 15.84
CA GLY A 131 -3.60 13.60 16.89
C GLY A 131 -3.11 12.22 16.47
N ARG A 132 -2.68 12.10 15.21
CA ARG A 132 -2.21 10.84 14.62
C ARG A 132 -0.70 10.84 14.41
N PHE A 133 -0.15 9.65 14.24
CA PHE A 133 1.19 9.42 13.68
C PHE A 133 1.12 8.21 12.75
N ALA A 134 2.16 7.95 11.96
CA ALA A 134 2.21 6.76 11.12
C ALA A 134 3.54 6.02 11.22
N LEU A 135 3.50 4.73 10.95
CA LEU A 135 4.67 3.93 10.62
C LEU A 135 4.62 3.63 9.12
N PHE A 136 5.65 4.06 8.39
CA PHE A 136 5.88 3.58 7.03
C PHE A 136 6.98 2.52 7.08
N VAL A 137 6.59 1.25 6.95
CA VAL A 137 7.52 0.12 6.93
C VAL A 137 7.71 -0.35 5.50
N LYS A 138 8.94 -0.39 5.02
CA LYS A 138 9.33 -0.79 3.67
C LYS A 138 10.24 -2.01 3.75
N MET A 139 10.06 -2.98 2.86
CA MET A 139 10.79 -4.24 2.84
C MET A 139 10.95 -4.76 1.41
N HIS A 140 12.08 -5.41 1.11
CA HIS A 140 12.34 -5.93 -0.23
C HIS A 140 11.52 -7.20 -0.50
N HIS A 141 10.89 -7.30 -1.69
CA HIS A 141 9.91 -8.35 -2.00
C HIS A 141 10.52 -9.76 -2.15
N SER A 142 11.85 -9.85 -2.33
CA SER A 142 12.56 -11.14 -2.29
C SER A 142 12.81 -11.68 -0.88
N LEU A 143 12.64 -10.85 0.16
CA LEU A 143 12.71 -11.29 1.55
C LEU A 143 11.35 -11.81 2.02
N ILE A 144 10.28 -11.14 1.60
CA ILE A 144 8.93 -11.38 2.12
C ILE A 144 7.86 -10.88 1.16
N ASP A 145 6.74 -11.60 1.10
CA ASP A 145 5.54 -11.19 0.38
C ASP A 145 4.65 -10.26 1.24
N GLY A 146 3.68 -9.57 0.62
CA GLY A 146 2.83 -8.61 1.33
C GLY A 146 1.98 -9.19 2.48
N VAL A 147 1.47 -10.43 2.33
CA VAL A 147 0.64 -11.09 3.35
C VAL A 147 1.49 -11.49 4.55
N SER A 148 2.62 -12.16 4.27
CA SER A 148 3.60 -12.54 5.27
C SER A 148 4.16 -11.32 5.99
N GLY A 149 4.44 -10.24 5.26
CA GLY A 149 4.95 -8.98 5.81
C GLY A 149 4.00 -8.39 6.82
N MET A 150 2.72 -8.29 6.48
CA MET A 150 1.72 -7.76 7.40
C MET A 150 1.53 -8.65 8.64
N ASN A 151 1.49 -9.96 8.46
CA ASN A 151 1.40 -10.90 9.58
C ASN A 151 2.56 -10.75 10.57
N LEU A 152 3.77 -10.42 10.10
CA LEU A 152 4.90 -10.13 10.98
C LEU A 152 4.75 -8.79 11.71
N LEU A 153 4.28 -7.75 11.04
CA LEU A 153 4.06 -6.43 11.67
C LEU A 153 3.03 -6.51 12.80
N GLN A 154 1.96 -7.30 12.60
CA GLN A 154 0.91 -7.51 13.61
C GLN A 154 1.42 -8.17 14.90
N ARG A 155 2.57 -8.87 14.87
CA ARG A 155 3.14 -9.49 16.09
C ARG A 155 3.59 -8.47 17.14
N ALA A 156 3.78 -7.21 16.74
CA ALA A 156 4.07 -6.11 17.64
C ALA A 156 2.81 -5.43 18.20
N MET A 157 1.62 -5.97 17.91
CA MET A 157 0.34 -5.36 18.24
C MET A 157 -0.55 -6.30 19.06
N ALA A 158 -1.53 -5.73 19.76
CA ALA A 158 -2.53 -6.48 20.52
C ALA A 158 -3.93 -5.92 20.28
N THR A 159 -4.97 -6.72 20.52
CA THR A 159 -6.37 -6.24 20.53
C THR A 159 -6.73 -5.48 21.82
N ASP A 160 -5.75 -5.27 22.71
CA ASP A 160 -5.91 -4.56 23.97
C ASP A 160 -4.79 -3.53 24.12
N ALA A 161 -5.16 -2.28 24.43
CA ALA A 161 -4.23 -1.17 24.49
C ALA A 161 -3.15 -1.38 25.56
N ALA A 162 -3.52 -1.85 26.77
CA ALA A 162 -2.59 -2.05 27.86
C ALA A 162 -1.58 -3.17 27.55
N LYS A 163 -2.03 -4.29 26.98
CA LYS A 163 -1.15 -5.39 26.53
C LYS A 163 -0.17 -4.95 25.44
N SER A 164 -0.58 -4.03 24.56
CA SER A 164 0.29 -3.56 23.48
C SER A 164 1.50 -2.72 23.96
N LEU A 165 1.46 -2.21 25.19
CA LEU A 165 2.54 -1.38 25.75
C LEU A 165 3.86 -2.15 25.92
N THR A 166 3.77 -3.46 26.23
CA THR A 166 4.94 -4.27 26.58
C THR A 166 5.39 -5.23 25.47
N LEU A 167 4.73 -5.24 24.31
CA LEU A 167 5.11 -6.14 23.22
C LEU A 167 6.48 -5.76 22.65
N PRO A 168 7.31 -6.70 22.19
CA PRO A 168 8.52 -6.34 21.46
C PRO A 168 8.16 -5.68 20.10
N PRO A 169 9.04 -4.83 19.53
CA PRO A 169 8.89 -4.33 18.17
C PRO A 169 8.93 -5.50 17.18
N PHE A 170 8.36 -5.30 15.98
CA PHE A 170 8.08 -6.39 15.03
C PHE A 170 9.31 -7.19 14.59
N TRP A 171 10.51 -6.59 14.63
CA TRP A 171 11.77 -7.30 14.34
C TRP A 171 12.25 -8.23 15.46
N ALA A 172 11.74 -8.03 16.68
CA ALA A 172 12.04 -8.80 17.88
C ALA A 172 10.88 -9.72 18.31
N SER A 173 9.70 -9.64 17.67
CA SER A 173 8.49 -10.39 18.03
C SER A 173 8.48 -11.87 17.61
N GLY A 174 9.62 -12.46 17.26
CA GLY A 174 9.71 -13.87 16.91
C GLY A 174 9.70 -14.79 18.14
N LEU A 175 8.72 -15.69 18.24
CA LEU A 175 8.95 -16.95 18.94
C LEU A 175 9.99 -17.75 18.13
N PRO A 176 10.98 -18.42 18.74
CA PRO A 176 11.74 -19.44 18.04
C PRO A 176 10.72 -20.42 17.47
N ALA A 177 10.78 -20.72 16.17
CA ALA A 177 9.78 -21.54 15.49
C ALA A 177 9.60 -22.87 16.24
N ARG A 178 8.53 -22.98 17.03
CA ARG A 178 8.12 -24.25 17.65
C ARG A 178 7.75 -25.17 16.50
N GLY A 179 8.63 -26.13 16.20
CA GLY A 179 8.40 -27.13 15.17
C GLY A 179 9.07 -26.87 13.82
N ALA A 180 9.99 -25.89 13.70
CA ALA A 180 10.99 -25.97 12.65
C ALA A 180 11.86 -27.21 12.95
N ARG A 181 11.46 -28.38 12.42
CA ARG A 181 12.37 -29.51 12.25
C ARG A 181 13.66 -28.89 11.71
N ALA A 182 14.75 -29.03 12.47
CA ALA A 182 16.07 -28.59 12.06
C ALA A 182 16.23 -28.98 10.59
N ARG A 183 16.10 -27.98 9.70
CA ARG A 183 16.24 -28.22 8.28
C ARG A 183 17.73 -28.47 8.18
N ALA A 184 18.11 -29.74 8.06
CA ALA A 184 19.50 -30.19 8.09
C ALA A 184 20.36 -29.17 7.35
N GLU A 185 21.40 -28.66 8.01
CA GLU A 185 22.33 -27.67 7.44
C GLU A 185 22.74 -28.15 6.05
N LYS A 186 22.13 -27.56 5.02
CA LYS A 186 22.50 -27.90 3.66
C LYS A 186 23.81 -27.17 3.39
N PRO A 187 24.88 -27.87 2.98
CA PRO A 187 26.17 -27.23 2.73
C PRO A 187 25.99 -26.07 1.75
N ALA A 188 26.80 -25.02 1.94
CA ALA A 188 26.80 -23.85 1.06
C ALA A 188 26.83 -24.31 -0.40
N PRO A 189 25.94 -23.80 -1.27
CA PRO A 189 25.85 -24.27 -2.65
C PRO A 189 27.18 -24.04 -3.36
N THR A 190 27.78 -25.10 -3.89
CA THR A 190 28.83 -25.02 -4.92
C THR A 190 28.17 -25.11 -6.30
N VAL A 191 28.86 -24.62 -7.34
CA VAL A 191 28.38 -24.68 -8.75
C VAL A 191 27.98 -26.11 -9.14
N ALA A 192 28.69 -27.12 -8.62
CA ALA A 192 28.43 -28.54 -8.82
C ALA A 192 27.10 -29.04 -8.21
N ASN A 193 26.69 -28.53 -7.05
CA ASN A 193 25.42 -28.90 -6.41
C ASN A 193 24.22 -28.19 -7.05
N ALA A 194 24.44 -27.03 -7.68
CA ALA A 194 23.43 -26.31 -8.45
C ALA A 194 23.14 -26.99 -9.80
N THR A 195 24.17 -27.47 -10.50
CA THR A 195 24.01 -28.23 -11.76
C THR A 195 23.31 -29.56 -11.54
N ALA A 196 23.66 -30.32 -10.50
CA ALA A 196 22.97 -31.58 -10.17
C ALA A 196 21.48 -31.38 -9.83
N SER A 197 21.16 -30.31 -9.10
CA SER A 197 19.77 -29.95 -8.77
C SER A 197 18.99 -29.48 -10.01
N ALA A 198 19.65 -28.77 -10.94
CA ALA A 198 19.06 -28.34 -12.20
C ALA A 198 18.72 -29.53 -13.11
N VAL A 199 19.58 -30.55 -13.17
CA VAL A 199 19.35 -31.79 -13.93
C VAL A 199 18.20 -32.62 -13.36
N GLN A 200 18.09 -32.74 -12.02
CA GLN A 200 16.94 -33.40 -11.39
C GLN A 200 15.63 -32.61 -11.53
N GLY A 201 15.70 -31.27 -11.55
CA GLY A 201 14.55 -30.42 -11.87
C GLY A 201 14.06 -30.63 -13.30
N LEU A 202 15.00 -30.77 -14.26
CA LEU A 202 14.72 -31.02 -15.68
C LEU A 202 14.01 -32.36 -15.92
N SER A 203 14.38 -33.41 -15.18
CA SER A 203 13.75 -34.74 -15.34
C SER A 203 12.34 -34.81 -14.73
N ALA A 204 12.09 -34.09 -13.64
CA ALA A 204 10.74 -33.90 -13.11
C ALA A 204 9.88 -32.99 -14.02
N GLN A 205 10.50 -32.05 -14.73
CA GLN A 205 9.85 -31.12 -15.66
C GLN A 205 9.28 -31.82 -16.91
N ALA A 206 9.93 -32.87 -17.43
CA ALA A 206 9.50 -33.57 -18.64
C ALA A 206 8.06 -34.13 -18.55
N ARG A 207 7.60 -34.55 -17.37
CA ARG A 207 6.27 -35.15 -17.17
C ARG A 207 5.11 -34.16 -17.24
N SER A 208 5.37 -32.87 -16.97
CA SER A 208 4.36 -31.80 -17.00
C SER A 208 4.23 -31.10 -18.35
N VAL A 209 5.16 -31.34 -19.29
CA VAL A 209 5.23 -30.65 -20.59
C VAL A 209 3.96 -30.83 -21.44
N PRO A 210 3.39 -32.04 -21.63
CA PRO A 210 2.22 -32.21 -22.50
C PRO A 210 0.99 -31.46 -21.98
N GLN A 211 0.79 -31.45 -20.66
CA GLN A 211 -0.34 -30.80 -20.00
C GLN A 211 -0.23 -29.28 -20.07
N LEU A 212 0.97 -28.73 -19.82
CA LEU A 212 1.26 -27.29 -19.99
C LEU A 212 1.13 -26.85 -21.44
N LEU A 213 1.63 -27.65 -22.39
CA LEU A 213 1.52 -27.37 -23.82
C LEU A 213 0.05 -27.37 -24.27
N SER A 214 -0.78 -28.27 -23.73
CA SER A 214 -2.23 -28.30 -24.00
C SER A 214 -2.97 -27.09 -23.42
N ALA A 215 -2.60 -26.63 -22.21
CA ALA A 215 -3.18 -25.44 -21.59
C ALA A 215 -2.79 -24.17 -22.36
N PHE A 216 -1.53 -24.08 -22.79
CA PHE A 216 -1.03 -22.98 -23.59
C PHE A 216 -1.62 -22.98 -25.01
N THR A 217 -1.72 -24.13 -25.67
CA THR A 217 -2.40 -24.22 -26.98
C THR A 217 -3.89 -23.92 -26.90
N LYS A 218 -4.60 -24.30 -25.83
CA LYS A 218 -5.99 -23.88 -25.60
C LYS A 218 -6.11 -22.37 -25.41
N MET A 219 -5.16 -21.73 -24.73
CA MET A 219 -5.10 -20.27 -24.59
C MET A 219 -4.79 -19.60 -25.94
N LEU A 220 -3.81 -20.11 -26.70
CA LEU A 220 -3.45 -19.59 -28.02
C LEU A 220 -4.55 -19.76 -29.07
N ARG A 221 -5.25 -20.91 -29.09
CA ARG A 221 -6.36 -21.17 -30.03
C ARG A 221 -7.58 -20.26 -29.80
N ARG A 222 -7.64 -19.58 -28.66
CA ARG A 222 -8.68 -18.61 -28.31
C ARG A 222 -8.27 -17.17 -28.67
N ILE A 223 -7.03 -16.94 -29.15
CA ILE A 223 -6.59 -15.66 -29.68
C ILE A 223 -7.47 -15.30 -30.89
N GLY A 224 -8.25 -14.22 -30.76
CA GLY A 224 -9.11 -13.72 -31.82
C GLY A 224 -10.57 -14.22 -31.77
N ASP A 225 -10.98 -14.95 -30.73
CA ASP A 225 -12.39 -15.31 -30.52
C ASP A 225 -13.06 -14.32 -29.54
N PRO A 226 -13.91 -13.39 -30.02
CA PRO A 226 -14.58 -12.39 -29.18
C PRO A 226 -15.71 -12.97 -28.30
N GLY A 227 -16.05 -14.27 -28.38
CA GLY A 227 -17.31 -14.81 -27.89
C GLY A 227 -17.45 -15.12 -26.39
N GLU A 228 -16.38 -15.28 -25.60
CA GLU A 228 -16.50 -15.94 -24.27
C GLU A 228 -15.94 -15.20 -23.04
N GLY A 229 -15.66 -13.89 -23.10
CA GLY A 229 -15.37 -13.07 -21.91
C GLY A 229 -14.07 -13.39 -21.14
N MET A 230 -13.25 -14.31 -21.66
CA MET A 230 -11.89 -14.59 -21.18
C MET A 230 -10.92 -13.57 -21.81
N MET A 231 -10.29 -12.73 -21.00
CA MET A 231 -9.23 -11.84 -21.48
C MET A 231 -7.93 -12.62 -21.61
N LEU A 232 -7.29 -12.55 -22.78
CA LEU A 232 -6.02 -13.22 -23.02
C LEU A 232 -4.85 -12.36 -22.52
N PRO A 233 -3.87 -12.98 -21.83
CA PRO A 233 -2.58 -12.35 -21.60
C PRO A 233 -2.03 -11.78 -22.92
N PHE A 234 -1.57 -10.53 -22.90
CA PHE A 234 -0.99 -9.82 -24.05
C PHE A 234 -1.95 -9.28 -25.13
N ASP A 235 -3.28 -9.42 -24.97
CA ASP A 235 -4.27 -8.70 -25.80
C ASP A 235 -4.73 -7.36 -25.18
N ALA A 236 -4.15 -6.99 -24.04
CA ALA A 236 -4.42 -5.72 -23.38
C ALA A 236 -4.10 -4.51 -24.29
N PRO A 237 -4.94 -3.45 -24.31
CA PRO A 237 -4.65 -2.25 -25.08
C PRO A 237 -3.38 -1.56 -24.58
N GLN A 238 -2.70 -0.85 -25.47
CA GLN A 238 -1.72 0.14 -25.00
C GLN A 238 -2.47 1.28 -24.31
N SER A 239 -1.96 1.71 -23.17
CA SER A 239 -2.52 2.80 -22.38
C SER A 239 -1.40 3.63 -21.77
N ALA A 240 -1.73 4.82 -21.27
CA ALA A 240 -0.84 5.65 -20.44
C ALA A 240 -0.25 4.88 -19.24
N LEU A 241 -0.88 3.78 -18.82
CA LEU A 241 -0.39 2.90 -17.76
C LEU A 241 0.80 2.01 -18.16
N ASN A 242 1.08 1.81 -19.46
CA ASN A 242 1.93 0.70 -19.91
C ASN A 242 3.26 1.11 -20.55
N GLY A 243 3.66 2.36 -20.37
CA GLY A 243 4.97 2.85 -20.79
C GLY A 243 6.10 2.52 -19.79
N ARG A 244 7.28 3.08 -20.07
CA ARG A 244 8.40 3.06 -19.12
C ARG A 244 8.17 4.01 -17.97
N VAL A 245 8.45 3.53 -16.76
CA VAL A 245 8.42 4.32 -15.52
C VAL A 245 9.78 4.97 -15.21
N ARG A 246 9.76 5.96 -14.31
CA ARG A 246 10.92 6.63 -13.73
C ARG A 246 11.01 6.33 -12.23
N GLU A 247 12.02 6.85 -11.54
CA GLU A 247 12.33 6.56 -10.14
C GLU A 247 11.28 7.11 -9.17
N LYS A 248 10.76 8.32 -9.44
CA LYS A 248 9.83 9.00 -8.52
C LYS A 248 8.45 8.34 -8.51
N ARG A 249 7.92 8.13 -7.31
CA ARG A 249 6.57 7.61 -7.04
C ARG A 249 5.62 8.70 -6.57
N ARG A 250 4.33 8.47 -6.83
CA ARG A 250 3.20 9.12 -6.16
C ARG A 250 2.44 8.06 -5.40
N PHE A 251 1.91 8.44 -4.25
CA PHE A 251 1.07 7.59 -3.43
C PHE A 251 -0.21 8.34 -3.06
N ALA A 252 -1.33 7.63 -3.03
CA ALA A 252 -2.60 8.13 -2.55
C ALA A 252 -3.38 7.00 -1.86
N THR A 253 -4.25 7.39 -0.95
CA THR A 253 -5.02 6.51 -0.07
C THR A 253 -6.51 6.76 -0.26
N GLN A 254 -7.32 5.72 -0.05
CA GLN A 254 -8.78 5.85 0.07
C GLN A 254 -9.32 4.75 0.98
N GLN A 255 -10.39 5.02 1.73
CA GLN A 255 -10.97 4.06 2.66
C GLN A 255 -12.49 3.96 2.46
N PHE A 256 -13.00 2.73 2.39
CA PHE A 256 -14.43 2.47 2.30
C PHE A 256 -14.88 1.48 3.38
N SER A 257 -16.09 1.65 3.90
CA SER A 257 -16.68 0.70 4.84
C SER A 257 -16.91 -0.66 4.17
N MET A 258 -16.42 -1.73 4.76
CA MET A 258 -16.68 -3.10 4.32
C MET A 258 -18.17 -3.42 4.34
N ALA A 259 -18.92 -2.85 5.28
CA ALA A 259 -20.38 -3.04 5.34
C ALA A 259 -21.05 -2.47 4.09
N ARG A 260 -20.67 -1.24 3.67
CA ARG A 260 -21.17 -0.64 2.42
C ARG A 260 -20.84 -1.49 1.21
N LEU A 261 -19.58 -1.92 1.08
CA LEU A 261 -19.16 -2.74 -0.06
C LEU A 261 -19.86 -4.12 -0.09
N ARG A 262 -20.10 -4.74 1.07
CA ARG A 262 -20.82 -6.02 1.16
C ARG A 262 -22.31 -5.89 0.85
N MET A 263 -22.96 -4.79 1.28
CA MET A 263 -24.35 -4.51 0.90
C MET A 263 -24.48 -4.41 -0.62
N LEU A 264 -23.55 -3.68 -1.26
CA LEU A 264 -23.52 -3.56 -2.71
C LEU A 264 -23.27 -4.91 -3.39
N ALA A 265 -22.31 -5.70 -2.90
CA ALA A 265 -22.02 -7.03 -3.43
C ALA A 265 -23.25 -7.95 -3.36
N ALA A 266 -23.98 -7.92 -2.25
CA ALA A 266 -25.22 -8.69 -2.08
C ALA A 266 -26.32 -8.21 -3.02
N ALA A 267 -26.52 -6.89 -3.15
CA ALA A 267 -27.53 -6.33 -4.06
C ALA A 267 -27.25 -6.61 -5.54
N ALA A 268 -25.97 -6.75 -5.90
CA ALA A 268 -25.53 -7.03 -7.27
C ALA A 268 -25.29 -8.53 -7.57
N ASP A 269 -25.58 -9.43 -6.62
CA ASP A 269 -25.29 -10.87 -6.69
C ASP A 269 -23.84 -11.18 -7.15
N CYS A 270 -22.87 -10.51 -6.51
CA CYS A 270 -21.45 -10.68 -6.81
C CYS A 270 -20.60 -10.74 -5.53
N THR A 271 -19.29 -10.96 -5.70
CA THR A 271 -18.36 -11.01 -4.57
C THR A 271 -17.84 -9.61 -4.23
N LEU A 272 -17.36 -9.45 -2.99
CA LEU A 272 -16.67 -8.23 -2.57
C LEU A 272 -15.49 -7.86 -3.50
N ASN A 273 -14.76 -8.86 -4.00
CA ASN A 273 -13.65 -8.63 -4.93
C ASN A 273 -14.13 -8.06 -6.27
N ASP A 274 -15.32 -8.45 -6.73
CA ASP A 274 -15.90 -7.92 -7.97
C ASP A 274 -16.26 -6.44 -7.80
N VAL A 275 -16.81 -6.07 -6.63
CA VAL A 275 -17.06 -4.66 -6.26
C VAL A 275 -15.76 -3.86 -6.21
N VAL A 276 -14.70 -4.38 -5.56
CA VAL A 276 -13.39 -3.72 -5.51
C VAL A 276 -12.83 -3.47 -6.92
N LEU A 277 -12.93 -4.46 -7.82
CA LEU A 277 -12.51 -4.32 -9.22
C LEU A 277 -13.36 -3.31 -9.98
N ALA A 278 -14.68 -3.27 -9.74
CA ALA A 278 -15.57 -2.29 -10.35
C ALA A 278 -15.29 -0.85 -9.88
N LEU A 279 -14.94 -0.65 -8.60
CA LEU A 279 -14.47 0.64 -8.09
C LEU A 279 -13.19 1.07 -8.80
N CYS A 280 -12.22 0.16 -8.95
CA CYS A 280 -10.98 0.45 -9.67
C CYS A 280 -11.24 0.74 -11.16
N GLY A 281 -12.11 -0.03 -11.81
CA GLY A 281 -12.48 0.17 -13.21
C GLY A 281 -13.18 1.50 -13.45
N GLY A 282 -14.14 1.87 -12.58
CA GLY A 282 -14.80 3.18 -12.62
C GLY A 282 -13.81 4.32 -12.37
N ALA A 283 -12.95 4.20 -11.36
CA ALA A 283 -11.94 5.21 -11.05
C ALA A 283 -10.97 5.43 -12.21
N LEU A 284 -10.50 4.34 -12.85
CA LEU A 284 -9.60 4.38 -14.00
C LEU A 284 -10.28 4.96 -15.24
N ARG A 285 -11.55 4.62 -15.48
CA ARG A 285 -12.35 5.19 -16.56
C ARG A 285 -12.43 6.70 -16.42
N HIS A 286 -12.84 7.21 -15.26
CA HIS A 286 -12.90 8.66 -15.01
C HIS A 286 -11.53 9.33 -15.14
N PHE A 287 -10.51 8.72 -14.55
CA PHE A 287 -9.16 9.26 -14.58
C PHE A 287 -8.58 9.38 -15.99
N LEU A 288 -8.77 8.36 -16.84
CA LEU A 288 -8.27 8.36 -18.21
C LEU A 288 -9.15 9.19 -19.15
N ARG A 289 -10.47 9.19 -18.95
CA ARG A 289 -11.40 10.03 -19.72
C ARG A 289 -11.13 11.51 -19.49
N ALA A 290 -10.88 11.93 -18.25
CA ALA A 290 -10.52 13.31 -17.92
C ALA A 290 -9.16 13.76 -18.50
N ARG A 291 -8.45 12.88 -19.22
CA ARG A 291 -7.15 13.11 -19.85
C ARG A 291 -7.17 12.79 -21.35
N ASP A 292 -8.35 12.53 -21.92
CA ASP A 292 -8.51 12.08 -23.31
C ASP A 292 -7.59 10.90 -23.67
N ALA A 293 -7.40 9.99 -22.70
CA ALA A 293 -6.44 8.89 -22.76
C ALA A 293 -7.09 7.52 -22.46
N LEU A 294 -8.42 7.47 -22.45
CA LEU A 294 -9.18 6.23 -22.30
C LEU A 294 -9.14 5.44 -23.62
N PRO A 295 -8.58 4.20 -23.64
CA PRO A 295 -8.60 3.39 -24.85
C PRO A 295 -10.00 2.90 -25.21
N ASP A 296 -10.26 2.64 -26.50
CA ASP A 296 -11.53 2.07 -26.98
C ASP A 296 -11.75 0.63 -26.45
N LYS A 297 -10.68 -0.16 -26.38
CA LYS A 297 -10.72 -1.49 -25.74
C LYS A 297 -10.68 -1.36 -24.21
N PRO A 298 -11.35 -2.25 -23.46
CA PRO A 298 -11.28 -2.24 -22.00
C PRO A 298 -9.85 -2.47 -21.49
N LEU A 299 -9.51 -1.80 -20.39
CA LEU A 299 -8.35 -2.17 -19.59
C LEU A 299 -8.55 -3.55 -18.97
N THR A 300 -7.43 -4.24 -18.76
CA THR A 300 -7.37 -5.53 -18.06
C THR A 300 -6.59 -5.43 -16.76
N ALA A 301 -7.03 -6.16 -15.75
CA ALA A 301 -6.34 -6.30 -14.48
C ALA A 301 -5.73 -7.70 -14.35
N GLY A 302 -4.45 -7.74 -13.96
CA GLY A 302 -3.83 -8.93 -13.41
C GLY A 302 -4.11 -8.99 -11.92
N ILE A 303 -4.76 -10.07 -11.48
CA ILE A 303 -5.24 -10.23 -10.11
C ILE A 303 -4.49 -11.43 -9.50
N PRO A 304 -3.61 -11.21 -8.51
CA PRO A 304 -2.96 -12.28 -7.79
C PRO A 304 -3.99 -13.14 -7.06
N VAL A 305 -3.85 -14.46 -7.14
CA VAL A 305 -4.61 -15.42 -6.33
C VAL A 305 -3.65 -16.38 -5.65
N SER A 306 -3.88 -16.63 -4.36
CA SER A 306 -3.04 -17.53 -3.56
C SER A 306 -3.18 -18.97 -4.05
N VAL A 307 -2.04 -19.65 -4.22
CA VAL A 307 -1.97 -21.10 -4.50
C VAL A 307 -1.47 -21.89 -3.28
N ARG A 308 -1.27 -21.20 -2.15
CA ARG A 308 -0.79 -21.78 -0.89
C ARG A 308 -1.83 -22.73 -0.28
N PRO A 309 -1.45 -23.95 0.15
CA PRO A 309 -2.31 -24.80 0.98
C PRO A 309 -2.67 -24.09 2.29
N LYS A 310 -3.88 -24.30 2.81
CA LYS A 310 -4.35 -23.61 4.04
C LYS A 310 -3.50 -23.93 5.28
N ASP A 311 -2.77 -25.04 5.29
CA ASP A 311 -2.03 -25.55 6.45
C ASP A 311 -0.52 -25.22 6.41
N ASP A 312 -0.05 -24.39 5.46
CA ASP A 312 1.36 -24.04 5.29
C ASP A 312 1.66 -22.60 5.76
N GLU A 313 2.30 -22.46 6.92
CA GLU A 313 2.72 -21.17 7.51
C GLU A 313 4.08 -20.63 6.98
N GLY A 314 4.67 -21.26 5.96
CA GLY A 314 5.98 -20.88 5.45
C GLY A 314 6.04 -19.46 4.86
N THR A 315 7.18 -18.79 5.03
CA THR A 315 7.45 -17.47 4.43
C THR A 315 7.87 -17.62 2.96
N GLY A 316 7.18 -16.96 2.02
CA GLY A 316 7.58 -16.93 0.60
C GLY A 316 6.43 -16.75 -0.41
N ASN A 317 6.76 -16.31 -1.62
CA ASN A 317 5.78 -16.02 -2.67
C ASN A 317 5.10 -17.29 -3.21
N ALA A 318 3.78 -17.42 -2.99
CA ALA A 318 2.95 -18.54 -3.48
C ALA A 318 1.66 -18.04 -4.15
N ILE A 319 1.83 -17.26 -5.23
CA ILE A 319 0.73 -16.64 -5.99
C ILE A 319 0.74 -17.07 -7.45
N THR A 320 -0.44 -17.11 -8.06
CA THR A 320 -0.62 -17.10 -9.53
C THR A 320 -1.46 -15.90 -9.93
N PHE A 321 -1.66 -15.65 -11.23
CA PHE A 321 -2.46 -14.53 -11.73
C PHE A 321 -3.66 -15.02 -12.53
N ILE A 322 -4.81 -14.38 -12.32
CA ILE A 322 -5.90 -14.36 -13.28
C ILE A 322 -5.91 -13.01 -14.00
N VAL A 323 -6.39 -12.97 -15.24
CA VAL A 323 -6.59 -11.74 -16.00
C VAL A 323 -8.09 -11.53 -16.21
N ALA A 324 -8.59 -10.34 -15.89
CA ALA A 324 -10.00 -10.00 -16.06
C ALA A 324 -10.15 -8.59 -16.68
N THR A 325 -11.26 -8.36 -17.39
CA THR A 325 -11.64 -7.02 -17.84
C THR A 325 -11.94 -6.10 -16.65
N LEU A 326 -11.69 -4.81 -16.81
CA LEU A 326 -12.18 -3.74 -15.93
C LEU A 326 -13.40 -3.02 -16.49
N GLY A 327 -13.87 -3.42 -17.69
CA GLY A 327 -15.04 -2.83 -18.36
C GLY A 327 -14.94 -1.32 -18.52
N THR A 328 -13.74 -0.78 -18.73
CA THR A 328 -13.51 0.67 -18.77
C THR A 328 -14.09 1.33 -20.02
N ASP A 329 -14.46 0.56 -21.03
CA ASP A 329 -15.24 0.91 -22.21
C ASP A 329 -16.75 1.05 -21.90
N ILE A 330 -17.25 0.36 -20.88
CA ILE A 330 -18.65 0.37 -20.46
C ILE A 330 -18.95 1.57 -19.55
N GLU A 331 -19.88 2.43 -20.00
CA GLU A 331 -20.31 3.62 -19.26
C GLU A 331 -21.15 3.29 -18.03
N ASP A 332 -22.20 2.49 -18.20
CA ASP A 332 -23.12 2.09 -17.14
C ASP A 332 -22.40 1.28 -16.05
N ALA A 333 -22.44 1.76 -14.81
CA ALA A 333 -21.71 1.16 -13.70
C ALA A 333 -22.22 -0.25 -13.35
N GLY A 334 -23.53 -0.48 -13.47
CA GLY A 334 -24.14 -1.79 -13.26
C GLY A 334 -23.70 -2.83 -14.29
N ALA A 335 -23.75 -2.48 -15.57
CA ALA A 335 -23.28 -3.32 -16.68
C ALA A 335 -21.78 -3.59 -16.57
N ARG A 336 -20.98 -2.58 -16.20
CA ARG A 336 -19.55 -2.71 -15.93
C ARG A 336 -19.28 -3.74 -14.82
N LEU A 337 -19.97 -3.65 -13.68
CA LEU A 337 -19.82 -4.63 -12.60
C LEU A 337 -20.18 -6.06 -13.04
N ARG A 338 -21.28 -6.23 -13.81
CA ARG A 338 -21.68 -7.55 -14.33
C ARG A 338 -20.62 -8.13 -15.28
N ALA A 339 -20.09 -7.32 -16.19
CA ALA A 339 -19.03 -7.74 -17.12
C ALA A 339 -17.75 -8.15 -16.39
N ILE A 340 -17.33 -7.37 -15.38
CA ILE A 340 -16.18 -7.70 -14.52
C ILE A 340 -16.42 -9.03 -13.79
N SER A 341 -17.57 -9.16 -13.13
CA SER A 341 -17.93 -10.37 -12.36
C SER A 341 -17.93 -11.63 -13.24
N ALA A 342 -18.46 -11.52 -14.46
CA ALA A 342 -18.44 -12.62 -15.43
C ALA A 342 -17.01 -13.01 -15.85
N SER A 343 -16.17 -12.02 -16.17
CA SER A 343 -14.77 -12.25 -16.58
C SER A 343 -13.94 -12.86 -15.45
N VAL A 344 -14.10 -12.37 -14.21
CA VAL A 344 -13.44 -12.93 -13.02
C VAL A 344 -13.86 -14.37 -12.77
N ARG A 345 -15.17 -14.68 -12.87
CA ARG A 345 -15.69 -16.05 -12.68
C ARG A 345 -15.08 -17.01 -13.70
N HIS A 346 -15.02 -16.61 -14.97
CA HIS A 346 -14.44 -17.42 -16.04
C HIS A 346 -12.93 -17.66 -15.82
N ALA A 347 -12.18 -16.60 -15.49
CA ALA A 347 -10.74 -16.71 -15.27
C ALA A 347 -10.40 -17.56 -14.03
N LYS A 348 -11.18 -17.44 -12.95
CA LYS A 348 -11.04 -18.30 -11.75
C LYS A 348 -11.35 -19.75 -12.07
N ALA A 349 -12.42 -20.04 -12.82
CA ALA A 349 -12.78 -21.40 -13.19
C ALA A 349 -11.67 -22.08 -14.01
N HIS A 350 -11.02 -21.33 -14.93
CA HIS A 350 -9.87 -21.83 -15.67
C HIS A 350 -8.71 -22.20 -14.73
N VAL A 351 -8.29 -21.31 -13.84
CA VAL A 351 -7.20 -21.59 -12.89
C VAL A 351 -7.54 -22.74 -11.95
N GLN A 352 -8.79 -22.84 -11.49
CA GLN A 352 -9.25 -23.94 -10.63
C GLN A 352 -9.30 -25.30 -11.33
N SER A 353 -9.41 -25.32 -12.67
CA SER A 353 -9.37 -26.56 -13.46
C SER A 353 -7.95 -27.15 -13.60
N LEU A 354 -6.90 -26.37 -13.28
CA LEU A 354 -5.52 -26.80 -13.42
C LEU A 354 -5.09 -27.69 -12.23
N PRO A 355 -4.28 -28.73 -12.46
CA PRO A 355 -3.71 -29.53 -11.38
C PRO A 355 -2.85 -28.67 -10.45
N ARG A 356 -3.10 -28.74 -9.14
CA ARG A 356 -2.34 -27.96 -8.13
C ARG A 356 -0.83 -28.14 -8.25
N ALA A 357 -0.36 -29.36 -8.55
CA ALA A 357 1.05 -29.67 -8.72
C ALA A 357 1.72 -28.96 -9.93
N ALA A 358 0.93 -28.46 -10.88
CA ALA A 358 1.41 -27.76 -12.07
C ALA A 358 1.32 -26.22 -11.96
N MET A 359 0.78 -25.69 -10.84
CA MET A 359 0.50 -24.25 -10.69
C MET A 359 1.74 -23.37 -10.73
N LEU A 360 2.86 -23.85 -10.17
CA LEU A 360 4.13 -23.13 -10.23
C LEU A 360 4.60 -22.99 -11.68
N GLN A 361 4.61 -24.09 -12.43
CA GLN A 361 5.06 -24.12 -13.83
C GLN A 361 4.12 -23.29 -14.73
N TYR A 362 2.82 -23.39 -14.52
CA TYR A 362 1.83 -22.54 -15.19
C TYR A 362 2.13 -21.07 -14.96
N THR A 363 2.35 -20.67 -13.70
CA THR A 363 2.65 -19.28 -13.34
C THR A 363 3.96 -18.81 -13.96
N MET A 364 5.01 -19.64 -13.93
CA MET A 364 6.29 -19.32 -14.55
C MET A 364 6.15 -19.14 -16.07
N LEU A 365 5.42 -20.02 -16.75
CA LEU A 365 5.18 -19.92 -18.19
C LEU A 365 4.37 -18.67 -18.53
N LEU A 366 3.33 -18.37 -17.73
CA LEU A 366 2.53 -17.16 -17.88
C LEU A 366 3.42 -15.92 -17.74
N MET A 367 4.21 -15.82 -16.66
CA MET A 367 5.06 -14.65 -16.34
C MET A 367 6.32 -14.54 -17.21
N ALA A 368 6.79 -15.61 -17.85
CA ALA A 368 8.07 -15.66 -18.55
C ALA A 368 8.26 -14.53 -19.57
N PRO A 369 7.30 -14.20 -20.47
CA PRO A 369 7.51 -13.12 -21.42
C PRO A 369 7.67 -11.76 -20.73
N THR A 370 6.91 -11.48 -19.67
CA THR A 370 7.07 -10.26 -18.87
C THR A 370 8.46 -10.20 -18.25
N ILE A 371 8.90 -11.28 -17.59
CA ILE A 371 10.23 -11.35 -16.96
C ILE A 371 11.33 -11.14 -18.01
N VAL A 372 11.24 -11.80 -19.17
CA VAL A 372 12.21 -11.65 -20.27
C VAL A 372 12.25 -10.19 -20.75
N THR A 373 11.11 -9.53 -20.93
CA THR A 373 11.11 -8.12 -21.35
C THR A 373 11.75 -7.20 -20.31
N LEU A 374 11.54 -7.46 -19.02
CA LEU A 374 12.16 -6.69 -17.94
C LEU A 374 13.69 -6.89 -17.92
N LEU A 375 14.15 -8.14 -17.97
CA LEU A 375 15.58 -8.49 -17.95
C LEU A 375 16.34 -7.98 -19.18
N THR A 376 15.69 -7.90 -20.33
CA THR A 376 16.29 -7.41 -21.59
C THR A 376 16.17 -5.90 -21.78
N GLY A 377 15.55 -5.18 -20.83
CA GLY A 377 15.31 -3.74 -20.94
C GLY A 377 14.21 -3.34 -21.95
N MET A 378 13.48 -4.31 -22.50
CA MET A 378 12.32 -4.11 -23.38
C MET A 378 11.02 -3.81 -22.62
N GLY A 379 11.00 -3.92 -21.29
CA GLY A 379 9.85 -3.61 -20.46
C GLY A 379 9.25 -2.23 -20.78
N GLY A 380 7.93 -2.17 -20.89
CA GLY A 380 7.19 -0.95 -21.26
C GLY A 380 7.39 -0.48 -22.70
N ARG A 381 7.94 -1.32 -23.58
CA ARG A 381 8.01 -1.10 -25.05
C ARG A 381 7.16 -2.08 -25.86
N THR A 382 6.73 -3.17 -25.23
CA THR A 382 5.89 -4.19 -25.83
C THR A 382 4.45 -4.06 -25.34
N ARG A 383 3.52 -4.82 -25.95
CA ARG A 383 2.17 -4.94 -25.41
C ARG A 383 2.22 -5.55 -24.01
N PRO A 384 1.52 -4.97 -23.02
CA PRO A 384 1.53 -5.47 -21.66
C PRO A 384 0.74 -6.77 -21.58
N MET A 385 1.09 -7.65 -20.64
CA MET A 385 0.29 -8.84 -20.36
C MET A 385 -1.12 -8.48 -19.89
N PHE A 386 -1.20 -7.48 -19.02
CA PHE A 386 -2.40 -6.84 -18.52
C PHE A 386 -2.05 -5.39 -18.16
N ASN A 387 -3.03 -4.49 -18.17
CA ASN A 387 -2.75 -3.06 -18.02
C ASN A 387 -2.26 -2.67 -16.62
N ILE A 388 -2.78 -3.34 -15.58
CA ILE A 388 -2.60 -2.96 -14.19
C ILE A 388 -2.67 -4.18 -13.27
N THR A 389 -1.88 -4.17 -12.19
CA THR A 389 -2.06 -5.15 -11.11
C THR A 389 -3.04 -4.60 -10.08
N ILE A 390 -4.07 -5.40 -9.74
CA ILE A 390 -4.98 -5.10 -8.64
C ILE A 390 -4.95 -6.25 -7.64
N SER A 391 -4.50 -5.96 -6.43
CA SER A 391 -4.38 -6.96 -5.35
C SER A 391 -5.31 -6.62 -4.20
N ASN A 392 -5.84 -7.65 -3.54
CA ASN A 392 -6.64 -7.51 -2.32
C ASN A 392 -6.13 -8.48 -1.25
N VAL A 393 -5.64 -7.93 -0.15
CA VAL A 393 -5.05 -8.67 0.96
C VAL A 393 -6.04 -8.70 2.15
N PRO A 394 -6.40 -9.88 2.67
CA PRO A 394 -7.15 -9.96 3.92
C PRO A 394 -6.26 -9.48 5.07
N GLY A 395 -6.79 -8.62 5.93
CA GLY A 395 -6.13 -8.18 7.15
C GLY A 395 -7.02 -8.41 8.38
N PRO A 396 -6.59 -7.92 9.56
CA PRO A 396 -7.28 -8.16 10.83
C PRO A 396 -8.70 -7.62 10.84
N ASP A 397 -9.63 -8.38 11.38
CA ASP A 397 -11.03 -8.00 11.54
C ASP A 397 -11.30 -7.17 12.81
N LYS A 398 -10.39 -7.23 13.79
CA LYS A 398 -10.47 -6.51 15.06
C LYS A 398 -9.52 -5.31 15.10
N PRO A 399 -9.89 -4.24 15.83
CA PRO A 399 -8.97 -3.16 16.16
C PRO A 399 -7.71 -3.70 16.85
N LEU A 400 -6.58 -3.08 16.52
CA LEU A 400 -5.27 -3.41 17.04
C LEU A 400 -4.64 -2.16 17.63
N PHE A 401 -3.81 -2.36 18.63
CA PHE A 401 -3.08 -1.32 19.32
C PHE A 401 -1.59 -1.61 19.27
N PHE A 402 -0.82 -0.55 19.15
CA PHE A 402 0.63 -0.56 19.15
C PHE A 402 1.12 0.47 20.16
N ARG A 403 1.81 0.04 21.23
CA ARG A 403 2.28 0.94 22.30
C ARG A 403 1.17 1.82 22.87
N GLY A 404 -0.03 1.26 23.02
CA GLY A 404 -1.24 1.95 23.49
C GLY A 404 -1.97 2.78 22.42
N ALA A 405 -1.33 3.06 21.28
CA ALA A 405 -1.95 3.81 20.18
C ALA A 405 -2.83 2.89 19.32
N GLU A 406 -4.03 3.34 18.98
CA GLU A 406 -4.98 2.60 18.16
C GLU A 406 -4.56 2.65 16.69
N LEU A 407 -4.39 1.51 16.03
CA LEU A 407 -4.21 1.44 14.59
C LEU A 407 -5.56 1.76 13.92
N VAL A 408 -5.57 2.74 13.00
CA VAL A 408 -6.82 3.22 12.36
C VAL A 408 -6.91 2.85 10.88
N SER A 409 -5.78 2.64 10.22
CA SER A 409 -5.73 2.26 8.82
C SER A 409 -4.43 1.53 8.47
N ILE A 410 -4.50 0.67 7.46
CA ILE A 410 -3.36 -0.03 6.88
C ILE A 410 -3.45 0.16 5.37
N PHE A 411 -2.55 0.96 4.80
CA PHE A 411 -2.49 1.20 3.36
C PHE A 411 -1.27 0.50 2.75
N PRO A 412 -1.47 -0.50 1.87
CA PRO A 412 -0.37 -1.18 1.22
C PRO A 412 0.25 -0.30 0.12
N VAL A 413 1.57 -0.25 0.07
CA VAL A 413 2.36 0.53 -0.89
C VAL A 413 3.12 -0.42 -1.79
N SER A 414 2.58 -0.65 -2.99
CA SER A 414 3.06 -1.73 -3.86
C SER A 414 4.14 -1.29 -4.86
N ILE A 415 4.57 -2.22 -5.70
CA ILE A 415 5.61 -2.04 -6.72
C ILE A 415 4.99 -1.58 -8.04
N VAL A 416 5.72 -0.73 -8.77
CA VAL A 416 5.47 -0.43 -10.18
C VAL A 416 6.71 -0.79 -11.01
N THR A 417 6.46 -1.35 -12.20
CA THR A 417 7.48 -1.89 -13.09
C THR A 417 7.39 -1.23 -14.47
N HIS A 418 8.41 -1.40 -15.30
CA HIS A 418 8.30 -0.98 -16.70
C HIS A 418 7.17 -1.76 -17.39
N GLY A 419 6.21 -1.04 -17.99
CA GLY A 419 4.99 -1.65 -18.53
C GLY A 419 3.79 -1.62 -17.57
N GLN A 420 3.97 -1.20 -16.32
CA GLN A 420 2.91 -1.06 -15.32
C GLN A 420 3.18 0.15 -14.42
N ALA A 421 2.77 1.33 -14.87
CA ALA A 421 3.00 2.60 -14.21
C ALA A 421 2.10 2.85 -12.98
N LEU A 422 1.12 2.00 -12.74
CA LEU A 422 0.18 2.04 -11.62
C LEU A 422 0.04 0.65 -11.01
N ASN A 423 -0.10 0.60 -9.70
CA ASN A 423 -0.51 -0.56 -8.94
C ASN A 423 -1.58 -0.12 -7.93
N ILE A 424 -2.66 -0.88 -7.83
CA ILE A 424 -3.70 -0.69 -6.81
C ILE A 424 -3.67 -1.91 -5.91
N THR A 425 -3.36 -1.69 -4.64
CA THR A 425 -3.43 -2.77 -3.64
C THR A 425 -4.41 -2.35 -2.57
N CYS A 426 -5.27 -3.28 -2.17
CA CYS A 426 -6.26 -3.06 -1.13
C CYS A 426 -5.94 -3.97 0.05
N GLU A 427 -6.25 -3.50 1.25
CA GLU A 427 -6.15 -4.29 2.46
C GLU A 427 -7.34 -4.05 3.37
N SER A 428 -7.97 -5.12 3.83
CA SER A 428 -9.07 -5.02 4.79
C SER A 428 -8.55 -4.91 6.22
N TYR A 429 -9.08 -3.98 7.00
CA TYR A 429 -8.72 -3.80 8.41
C TYR A 429 -9.90 -3.26 9.20
N ALA A 430 -10.24 -3.89 10.33
CA ALA A 430 -11.24 -3.42 11.31
C ALA A 430 -12.55 -2.89 10.69
N GLY A 431 -13.12 -3.63 9.73
CA GLY A 431 -14.37 -3.26 9.05
C GLY A 431 -14.23 -2.23 7.93
N MET A 432 -13.00 -1.86 7.57
CA MET A 432 -12.68 -0.95 6.46
C MET A 432 -11.90 -1.68 5.36
N MET A 433 -12.07 -1.23 4.12
CA MET A 433 -11.24 -1.59 2.97
C MET A 433 -10.36 -0.39 2.63
N ASN A 434 -9.05 -0.55 2.77
CA ASN A 434 -8.05 0.48 2.58
C ASN A 434 -7.39 0.31 1.21
N PHE A 435 -7.44 1.32 0.36
CA PHE A 435 -6.86 1.33 -0.98
C PHE A 435 -5.57 2.14 -0.96
N GLY A 436 -4.49 1.52 -1.44
CA GLY A 436 -3.23 2.18 -1.77
C GLY A 436 -3.04 2.27 -3.28
N PHE A 437 -2.89 3.49 -3.79
CA PHE A 437 -2.60 3.76 -5.20
C PHE A 437 -1.13 4.17 -5.33
N THR A 438 -0.28 3.25 -5.81
CA THR A 438 1.14 3.55 -6.07
C THR A 438 1.37 3.71 -7.56
N GLY A 439 1.91 4.85 -7.98
CA GLY A 439 2.22 5.06 -9.40
C GLY A 439 3.48 5.85 -9.68
N CYS A 440 3.96 5.74 -10.92
CA CYS A 440 5.06 6.53 -11.42
C CYS A 440 4.67 8.01 -11.47
N HIS A 441 5.44 8.87 -10.80
CA HIS A 441 5.13 10.29 -10.62
C HIS A 441 4.98 11.04 -11.94
N SER A 442 5.83 10.75 -12.93
CA SER A 442 5.83 11.43 -14.23
C SER A 442 4.84 10.83 -15.23
N SER A 443 4.60 9.51 -15.15
CA SER A 443 3.66 8.85 -16.07
C SER A 443 2.20 9.15 -15.70
N LEU A 444 1.92 9.41 -14.41
CA LEU A 444 0.57 9.60 -13.88
C LEU A 444 0.49 10.93 -13.10
N PRO A 445 0.49 12.07 -13.81
CA PRO A 445 0.31 13.36 -13.16
C PRO A 445 -1.05 13.40 -12.45
N SER A 446 -1.08 13.96 -11.24
CA SER A 446 -2.28 14.03 -10.40
C SER A 446 -2.92 12.67 -10.07
N LEU A 447 -2.11 11.63 -9.88
CA LEU A 447 -2.53 10.27 -9.50
C LEU A 447 -3.54 10.24 -8.34
N GLN A 448 -3.41 11.14 -7.37
CA GLN A 448 -4.29 11.23 -6.21
C GLN A 448 -5.78 11.43 -6.55
N LYS A 449 -6.10 11.91 -7.77
CA LYS A 449 -7.48 11.97 -8.25
C LYS A 449 -8.14 10.58 -8.35
N LEU A 450 -7.37 9.50 -8.46
CA LEU A 450 -7.93 8.13 -8.42
C LEU A 450 -8.67 7.84 -7.12
N ALA A 451 -8.20 8.36 -5.98
CA ALA A 451 -8.89 8.22 -4.70
C ALA A 451 -10.27 8.89 -4.71
N VAL A 452 -10.38 10.06 -5.35
CA VAL A 452 -11.64 10.78 -5.53
C VAL A 452 -12.56 10.02 -6.50
N HIS A 453 -12.03 9.61 -7.66
CA HIS A 453 -12.81 8.87 -8.65
C HIS A 453 -13.26 7.48 -8.15
N ALA A 454 -12.55 6.86 -7.22
CA ALA A 454 -13.01 5.64 -6.56
C ALA A 454 -14.24 5.89 -5.69
N ALA A 455 -14.33 7.04 -5.01
CA ALA A 455 -15.51 7.41 -4.24
C ALA A 455 -16.71 7.76 -5.16
N GLU A 456 -16.45 8.43 -6.29
CA GLU A 456 -17.46 8.67 -7.33
C GLU A 456 -17.98 7.35 -7.90
N ALA A 457 -17.09 6.42 -8.25
CA ALA A 457 -17.46 5.10 -8.73
C ALA A 457 -18.28 4.29 -7.72
N LEU A 458 -18.03 4.45 -6.42
CA LEU A 458 -18.88 3.85 -5.38
C LEU A 458 -20.29 4.43 -5.43
N GLY A 459 -20.43 5.76 -5.54
CA GLY A 459 -21.73 6.41 -5.66
C GLY A 459 -22.52 5.95 -6.90
N GLU A 460 -21.85 5.78 -8.04
CA GLU A 460 -22.47 5.24 -9.27
C GLU A 460 -22.99 3.81 -9.09
N LEU A 461 -22.21 2.95 -8.43
CA LEU A 461 -22.63 1.58 -8.16
C LEU A 461 -23.78 1.52 -7.16
N GLU A 462 -23.72 2.33 -6.10
CA GLU A 462 -24.83 2.45 -5.14
C GLU A 462 -26.12 2.92 -5.84
N ALA A 463 -26.04 3.91 -6.73
CA ALA A 463 -27.19 4.34 -7.52
C ALA A 463 -27.73 3.28 -8.49
N SER A 464 -26.90 2.32 -8.90
CA SER A 464 -27.27 1.25 -9.84
C SER A 464 -27.98 0.07 -9.19
N PHE A 465 -27.68 -0.22 -7.91
CA PHE A 465 -28.11 -1.46 -7.24
C PHE A 465 -28.86 -1.24 -5.94
N LEU A 466 -28.69 -0.09 -5.29
CA LEU A 466 -29.38 0.20 -4.04
C LEU A 466 -30.58 1.11 -4.31
N PRO A 467 -31.69 0.92 -3.57
CA PRO A 467 -32.82 1.84 -3.66
C PRO A 467 -32.35 3.26 -3.32
N ALA A 468 -32.88 4.26 -4.02
CA ALA A 468 -32.61 5.65 -3.72
C ALA A 468 -32.87 5.90 -2.23
N PRO A 469 -31.94 6.56 -1.50
CA PRO A 469 -32.18 6.86 -0.10
C PRO A 469 -33.49 7.64 0.01
N ALA A 470 -34.36 7.19 0.91
CA ALA A 470 -35.62 7.88 1.17
C ALA A 470 -35.31 9.36 1.42
N PRO A 471 -36.04 10.31 0.79
CA PRO A 471 -35.78 11.73 1.01
C PRO A 471 -35.80 11.99 2.51
N ALA A 472 -34.72 12.59 3.01
CA ALA A 472 -34.60 12.91 4.43
C ALA A 472 -35.88 13.64 4.86
N PRO A 473 -36.52 13.26 5.99
CA PRO A 473 -37.73 13.92 6.42
C PRO A 473 -37.43 15.41 6.54
N VAL A 474 -38.11 16.21 5.72
CA VAL A 474 -38.04 17.66 5.79
C VAL A 474 -38.40 17.99 7.23
N ARG A 475 -37.41 18.43 8.02
CA ARG A 475 -37.67 19.02 9.33
C ARG A 475 -38.55 20.23 9.05
N ARG A 476 -39.87 20.06 9.17
CA ARG A 476 -40.81 21.16 9.31
C ARG A 476 -40.28 21.96 10.48
N ARG A 477 -39.71 23.12 10.17
CA ARG A 477 -39.31 24.12 11.15
C ARG A 477 -40.55 24.37 11.99
N ALA A 478 -40.55 23.91 13.24
CA ALA A 478 -41.65 24.14 14.14
C ALA A 478 -41.84 25.66 14.21
N VAL A 479 -42.95 26.14 13.64
CA VAL A 479 -43.40 27.51 13.85
C VAL A 479 -43.69 27.58 15.34
N ALA A 480 -42.89 28.35 16.06
CA ALA A 480 -43.08 28.56 17.49
C ALA A 480 -44.49 29.14 17.69
N SER A 481 -45.31 28.45 18.49
CA SER A 481 -46.62 28.96 18.88
C SER A 481 -46.44 30.25 19.69
N PRO A 482 -47.30 31.27 19.53
CA PRO A 482 -47.12 32.60 20.14
C PRO A 482 -47.13 32.60 21.68
N ASP A 483 -47.63 31.54 22.31
CA ASP A 483 -47.87 31.51 23.76
C ASP A 483 -46.61 31.28 24.62
N ALA A 484 -45.48 30.91 24.03
CA ALA A 484 -44.24 30.71 24.79
C ALA A 484 -43.49 32.01 25.11
N ALA A 485 -43.82 33.13 24.45
CA ALA A 485 -43.16 34.42 24.66
C ALA A 485 -43.71 35.18 25.89
N ALA A 486 -44.97 34.94 26.30
CA ALA A 486 -45.59 35.64 27.43
C ALA A 486 -45.13 35.12 28.81
N ALA A 487 -44.71 33.85 28.91
CA ALA A 487 -44.30 33.24 30.18
C ALA A 487 -42.89 33.64 30.66
N LYS A 488 -42.02 34.14 29.76
CA LYS A 488 -40.65 34.58 30.12
C LYS A 488 -40.56 36.04 30.60
N ALA A 489 -41.60 36.85 30.40
CA ALA A 489 -41.59 38.26 30.80
C ALA A 489 -41.95 38.51 32.28
N ARG A 490 -42.40 37.50 33.03
CA ARG A 490 -42.84 37.65 34.44
C ARG A 490 -41.83 37.24 35.52
N LYS A 491 -40.61 36.82 35.16
CA LYS A 491 -39.54 36.49 36.11
C LYS A 491 -38.29 37.35 35.89
N ALA A 492 -38.41 38.66 36.09
CA ALA A 492 -37.26 39.53 36.30
C ALA A 492 -37.62 40.65 37.27
N ALA A 493 -37.19 40.51 38.52
CA ALA A 493 -37.13 41.59 39.52
C ALA A 493 -35.65 42.03 39.70
N PRO A 494 -35.39 43.28 40.10
CA PRO A 494 -34.22 44.03 39.64
C PRO A 494 -32.95 43.82 40.48
N LYS A 495 -31.78 43.81 39.83
CA LYS A 495 -30.45 43.86 40.46
C LYS A 495 -30.01 45.31 40.68
N LYS A 496 -29.45 45.57 41.87
CA LYS A 496 -28.92 46.85 42.38
C LYS A 496 -27.78 47.42 41.51
N ALA A 497 -27.75 48.75 41.44
CA ALA A 497 -26.78 49.57 40.72
C ALA A 497 -25.37 49.60 41.37
N PRO A 498 -24.30 49.91 40.60
CA PRO A 498 -22.92 49.95 41.09
C PRO A 498 -22.54 51.31 41.71
N LYS A 499 -21.70 51.25 42.75
CA LYS A 499 -21.12 52.42 43.46
C LYS A 499 -20.03 53.11 42.61
N GLN A 500 -20.09 54.44 42.59
CA GLN A 500 -19.06 55.35 42.08
C GLN A 500 -17.85 55.45 43.03
N ALA A 501 -16.67 55.69 42.46
CA ALA A 501 -15.47 56.17 43.16
C ALA A 501 -15.06 57.57 42.62
N PRO A 502 -14.41 58.43 43.42
CA PRO A 502 -14.47 59.89 43.25
C PRO A 502 -13.34 60.50 42.40
N LYS A 503 -13.59 61.72 41.91
CA LYS A 503 -12.66 62.62 41.19
C LYS A 503 -11.81 63.48 42.15
N ALA A 504 -10.55 63.69 41.79
CA ALA A 504 -9.70 64.88 42.07
C ALA A 504 -8.36 64.69 41.32
N ALA A 505 -7.56 65.66 40.88
CA ALA A 505 -7.66 67.05 40.44
C ALA A 505 -6.32 67.34 39.71
N SER A 506 -6.28 68.35 38.84
CA SER A 506 -5.11 68.71 38.01
C SER A 506 -3.91 69.27 38.80
N LYS A 507 -2.67 69.07 38.31
CA LYS A 507 -1.62 70.12 38.19
C LYS A 507 -0.31 69.66 37.52
N LYS A 508 0.06 70.42 36.47
CA LYS A 508 1.37 70.91 35.98
C LYS A 508 2.57 69.95 35.73
N ALA A 509 3.13 70.12 34.52
CA ALA A 509 4.48 69.72 34.09
C ALA A 509 5.61 70.48 34.85
N PRO A 510 6.88 70.06 34.71
CA PRO A 510 7.70 70.69 33.66
C PRO A 510 8.67 69.76 32.90
N ALA A 511 9.41 70.41 32.01
CA ALA A 511 10.14 69.96 30.82
C ALA A 511 11.55 69.33 31.00
N LYS A 512 11.97 68.67 29.91
CA LYS A 512 13.33 68.54 29.31
C LYS A 512 14.44 67.80 30.09
N ALA A 513 14.98 66.75 29.44
CA ALA A 513 16.38 66.69 29.01
C ALA A 513 16.55 65.60 27.93
N ALA A 514 17.31 65.93 26.90
CA ALA A 514 17.67 65.07 25.79
C ALA A 514 19.03 64.39 26.06
N THR A 515 19.21 63.15 25.60
CA THR A 515 20.53 62.65 25.23
C THR A 515 20.46 61.62 24.11
N LYS A 516 21.37 61.82 23.15
CA LYS A 516 21.58 61.15 21.86
C LYS A 516 22.21 59.76 21.99
N ALA A 517 22.20 59.09 20.83
CA ALA A 517 23.21 58.16 20.29
C ALA A 517 22.95 56.66 20.59
N THR A 518 23.12 55.70 19.68
CA THR A 518 23.71 55.70 18.33
C THR A 518 23.18 54.48 17.58
N ALA A 519 22.95 54.63 16.27
CA ALA A 519 22.72 53.52 15.35
C ALA A 519 24.06 52.83 15.00
N VAL A 520 24.05 51.51 14.83
CA VAL A 520 25.01 50.81 13.98
C VAL A 520 24.24 49.90 13.04
N ALA A 521 24.30 50.26 11.76
CA ALA A 521 23.85 49.48 10.62
C ALA A 521 24.94 48.47 10.22
N VAL A 522 24.54 47.26 9.84
CA VAL A 522 25.40 46.33 9.10
C VAL A 522 24.77 46.09 7.73
N LYS A 523 25.45 46.56 6.68
CA LYS A 523 25.15 46.27 5.26
C LYS A 523 25.85 44.97 4.84
N PRO A 524 25.35 44.27 3.80
CA PRO A 524 25.93 43.02 3.30
C PRO A 524 27.06 43.29 2.30
N ALA A 525 28.11 42.47 2.32
CA ALA A 525 29.18 42.47 1.33
C ALA A 525 29.05 41.28 0.37
N ALA A 526 29.28 41.57 -0.91
CA ALA A 526 29.19 40.67 -2.04
C ALA A 526 30.43 39.77 -2.20
N ARG A 527 30.21 38.69 -2.96
CA ARG A 527 31.17 37.72 -3.56
C ARG A 527 32.43 38.33 -4.21
N PRO A 528 33.46 37.49 -4.45
CA PRO A 528 33.67 37.01 -5.82
C PRO A 528 33.97 35.50 -5.96
N ARG A 529 33.90 35.04 -7.22
CA ARG A 529 34.13 33.70 -7.76
C ARG A 529 35.61 33.42 -8.09
N ARG A 530 35.87 32.13 -8.37
CA ARG A 530 36.98 31.45 -9.11
C ARG A 530 37.97 30.75 -8.17
N ALA A 531 38.44 29.53 -8.43
CA ALA A 531 38.54 28.75 -9.67
C ALA A 531 37.90 27.36 -9.57
#